data_AF-A0A846SZA1-F1
#
_entry.id   AF-A0A846SZA1-F1
#
_cell.length_a   1.000
_cell.length_b   1.000
_cell.length_c   1.000
_cell.angle_alpha   90.00
_cell.angle_beta   90.00
_cell.angle_gamma   90.00
#
_symmetry.space_group_name_H-M   'P 1'
#
loop_
_entity.id
_entity.type
_entity.pdbx_description
1 polymer ?
#
loop_
_entity_poly.entity_id
_entity_poly.type
_entity_poly.pdbx_seq_one_letter_code
_entity_poly.pdbx_strand_id
1 'polypeptide(L)'
;MDADVATDPDFKSPVFSGLCPLAKNACDWVREHLIASLGASLPLNVVLCVPAQDMEAWVLCALHPDVADENAPIECRCDPGALLVQRPPYRLVRRKGGRLRKETAKYQRSLSKIVKGWPNCAAGDAPRCPRAVRFEREAKQVLTGTQKTAFIRYIN
;
A
#
# COMPACT_ATOMS: atom_id res chain seq x y z
N MET A 1 -4.21 -6.48 -0.39
CA MET A 1 -5.30 -6.42 0.60
C MET A 1 -4.92 -5.33 1.56
N ASP A 2 -5.80 -4.35 1.69
CA ASP A 2 -5.52 -3.15 2.46
C ASP A 2 -6.01 -3.35 3.89
N ALA A 3 -5.38 -2.68 4.87
CA ALA A 3 -5.66 -2.97 6.28
C ALA A 3 -7.01 -2.43 6.76
N ASP A 4 -7.70 -1.61 5.96
CA ASP A 4 -9.05 -1.13 6.25
C ASP A 4 -10.09 -2.26 6.25
N VAL A 5 -9.82 -3.37 5.56
CA VAL A 5 -10.63 -4.61 5.62
C VAL A 5 -10.77 -5.14 7.05
N ALA A 6 -9.85 -4.82 7.96
CA ALA A 6 -9.96 -5.19 9.37
C ALA A 6 -11.22 -4.60 10.04
N THR A 7 -11.78 -3.53 9.47
CA THR A 7 -13.03 -2.91 9.92
C THR A 7 -14.27 -3.44 9.19
N ASP A 8 -14.10 -4.31 8.20
CA ASP A 8 -15.19 -4.88 7.42
C ASP A 8 -16.01 -5.88 8.27
N PRO A 9 -17.35 -5.75 8.31
CA PRO A 9 -18.22 -6.66 9.04
C PRO A 9 -18.14 -8.14 8.61
N ASP A 10 -17.64 -8.44 7.42
CA ASP A 10 -17.47 -9.82 6.94
C ASP A 10 -16.08 -10.37 7.31
N PHE A 11 -15.15 -9.50 7.68
CA PHE A 11 -13.78 -9.84 8.09
C PHE A 11 -13.64 -9.90 9.62
N LYS A 12 -14.61 -10.58 10.26
CA LYS A 12 -14.90 -10.44 11.70
C LYS A 12 -14.16 -11.36 12.66
N SER A 13 -13.33 -12.30 12.19
CA SER A 13 -12.74 -13.31 13.08
C SER A 13 -11.22 -13.39 13.00
N PRO A 14 -10.50 -12.92 14.03
CA PRO A 14 -10.98 -12.15 15.21
C PRO A 14 -11.38 -10.69 14.90
N VAL A 15 -12.05 -10.00 15.84
CA VAL A 15 -12.47 -8.59 15.66
C VAL A 15 -11.28 -7.65 15.84
N PHE A 16 -11.05 -6.73 14.89
CA PHE A 16 -10.08 -5.64 15.03
C PHE A 16 -10.76 -4.38 15.59
N SER A 17 -10.18 -3.77 16.63
CA SER A 17 -10.76 -2.61 17.35
C SER A 17 -9.84 -1.37 17.41
N GLY A 18 -8.82 -1.28 16.54
CA GLY A 18 -7.84 -0.19 16.57
C GLY A 18 -8.22 1.03 15.73
N LEU A 19 -7.99 2.24 16.26
CA LEU A 19 -7.98 3.49 15.47
C LEU A 19 -6.59 3.70 14.83
N CYS A 20 -6.54 4.22 13.60
CA CYS A 20 -5.32 4.89 13.13
C CYS A 20 -5.11 6.12 14.04
N PRO A 21 -4.01 6.20 14.82
CA PRO A 21 -2.61 6.17 14.37
C PRO A 21 -1.85 4.84 14.61
N LEU A 22 -2.51 3.78 15.06
CA LEU A 22 -1.86 2.46 15.18
C LEU A 22 -2.03 1.64 13.89
N ALA A 23 -1.58 2.17 12.75
CA ALA A 23 -1.48 1.44 11.49
C ALA A 23 -0.68 0.14 11.63
N LYS A 24 0.22 0.07 12.62
CA LYS A 24 0.93 -1.15 13.02
C LYS A 24 -0.07 -2.25 13.38
N ASN A 25 -1.07 -1.97 14.20
CA ASN A 25 -1.98 -3.00 14.70
C ASN A 25 -2.90 -3.55 13.61
N ALA A 26 -3.47 -2.70 12.74
CA ALA A 26 -4.34 -3.17 11.65
C ALA A 26 -3.56 -3.95 10.59
N CYS A 27 -2.42 -3.41 10.15
CA CYS A 27 -1.62 -4.05 9.10
C CYS A 27 -1.00 -5.34 9.58
N ASP A 28 -0.49 -5.38 10.83
CA ASP A 28 0.08 -6.60 11.41
C ASP A 28 -1.02 -7.66 11.60
N TRP A 29 -2.20 -7.25 12.07
CA TRP A 29 -3.35 -8.13 12.24
C TRP A 29 -3.84 -8.74 10.91
N VAL A 30 -4.06 -7.92 9.87
CA VAL A 30 -4.46 -8.43 8.54
C VAL A 30 -3.39 -9.35 7.97
N ARG A 31 -2.12 -9.01 8.18
CA ARG A 31 -1.01 -9.85 7.72
C ARG A 31 -0.99 -11.20 8.44
N GLU A 32 -1.14 -11.23 9.75
CA GLU A 32 -1.22 -12.47 10.54
C GLU A 32 -2.40 -13.33 10.09
N HIS A 33 -3.56 -12.71 9.86
CA HIS A 33 -4.75 -13.38 9.34
C HIS A 33 -4.49 -14.00 7.96
N LEU A 34 -3.83 -13.26 7.05
CA LEU A 34 -3.44 -13.77 5.73
C LEU A 34 -2.46 -14.93 5.85
N ILE A 35 -1.46 -14.84 6.73
CA ILE A 35 -0.49 -15.94 6.96
C ILE A 35 -1.21 -17.19 7.47
N ALA A 36 -2.10 -17.04 8.45
CA ALA A 36 -2.89 -18.15 9.01
C ALA A 36 -3.77 -18.80 7.93
N SER A 37 -4.48 -17.97 7.16
CA SER A 37 -5.38 -18.43 6.09
C SER A 37 -4.65 -19.12 4.94
N LEU A 38 -3.40 -18.75 4.68
CA LEU A 38 -2.57 -19.35 3.64
C LEU A 38 -1.74 -20.55 4.13
N GLY A 39 -1.98 -21.05 5.35
CA GLY A 39 -1.38 -22.28 5.87
C GLY A 39 -0.20 -22.09 6.83
N ALA A 40 -0.17 -20.98 7.59
CA ALA A 40 0.77 -20.64 8.68
C ALA A 40 2.26 -20.49 8.29
N SER A 41 2.68 -20.98 7.13
CA SER A 41 4.04 -20.94 6.61
C SER A 41 4.00 -20.44 5.16
N LEU A 42 4.17 -19.14 4.97
CA LEU A 42 4.35 -18.61 3.61
C LEU A 42 5.72 -19.05 3.07
N PRO A 43 5.82 -19.42 1.78
CA PRO A 43 7.10 -19.66 1.14
C PRO A 43 8.06 -18.48 1.32
N LEU A 44 9.36 -18.76 1.45
CA LEU A 44 10.40 -17.75 1.67
C LEU A 44 10.50 -16.71 0.54
N ASN A 45 9.88 -16.97 -0.61
CA ASN A 45 9.86 -16.07 -1.76
C ASN A 45 8.56 -15.27 -1.90
N VAL A 46 7.68 -15.29 -0.89
CA VAL A 46 6.43 -14.54 -0.88
C VAL A 46 6.56 -13.29 0.01
N VAL A 47 6.10 -12.16 -0.51
CA VAL A 47 6.03 -10.89 0.22
C VAL A 47 4.57 -10.46 0.27
N LEU A 48 4.04 -10.21 1.47
CA LEU A 48 2.69 -9.66 1.62
C LEU A 48 2.74 -8.13 1.55
N CYS A 49 2.02 -7.57 0.58
CA CYS A 49 1.79 -6.14 0.47
C CYS A 49 0.48 -5.77 1.18
N VAL A 50 0.60 -5.11 2.35
CA VAL A 50 -0.54 -4.66 3.17
C VAL A 50 -0.36 -3.17 3.47
N PRO A 51 -0.91 -2.27 2.65
CA PRO A 51 -0.95 -0.84 2.96
C PRO A 51 -1.96 -0.57 4.09
N ALA A 52 -1.84 0.58 4.77
CA ALA A 52 -2.67 0.86 5.94
C ALA A 52 -4.12 1.22 5.61
N GLN A 53 -4.37 1.91 4.50
CA GLN A 53 -5.72 2.24 4.03
C GLN A 53 -5.87 1.96 2.54
N ASP A 54 -5.00 2.53 1.71
CA ASP A 54 -5.02 2.31 0.26
C ASP A 54 -3.60 2.50 -0.31
N MET A 55 -3.25 1.73 -1.33
CA MET A 55 -1.97 1.81 -2.03
C MET A 55 -1.75 3.16 -2.71
N GLU A 56 -2.85 3.87 -2.98
CA GLU A 56 -2.90 5.21 -3.54
C GLU A 56 -2.15 6.23 -2.70
N ALA A 57 -2.02 6.01 -1.38
CA ALA A 57 -1.17 6.85 -0.53
C ALA A 57 0.30 6.78 -0.98
N TRP A 58 0.80 5.59 -1.29
CA TRP A 58 2.18 5.40 -1.77
C TRP A 58 2.37 6.03 -3.16
N VAL A 59 1.37 5.87 -4.03
CA VAL A 59 1.40 6.46 -5.38
C VAL A 59 1.39 7.99 -5.30
N LEU A 60 0.59 8.56 -4.39
CA LEU A 60 0.56 10.00 -4.13
C LEU A 60 1.92 10.48 -3.60
N CYS A 61 2.50 9.81 -2.60
CA CYS A 61 3.84 10.16 -2.10
C CYS A 61 4.91 10.11 -3.20
N ALA A 62 4.86 9.09 -4.06
CA ALA A 62 5.86 8.92 -5.10
C ALA A 62 5.81 10.07 -6.13
N LEU A 63 4.61 10.50 -6.53
CA LEU A 63 4.39 11.44 -7.62
C LEU A 63 4.17 12.89 -7.19
N HIS A 64 3.68 13.10 -5.97
CA HIS A 64 3.23 14.39 -5.42
C HIS A 64 3.59 14.49 -3.92
N PRO A 65 4.89 14.51 -3.55
CA PRO A 65 5.33 14.48 -2.16
C PRO A 65 4.87 15.71 -1.35
N ASP A 66 4.76 16.87 -1.99
CA ASP A 66 4.21 18.11 -1.44
C ASP A 66 2.77 17.92 -0.95
N VAL A 67 1.93 17.33 -1.78
CA VAL A 67 0.52 17.05 -1.44
C VAL A 67 0.44 16.02 -0.32
N ALA A 68 1.33 15.03 -0.31
CA ALA A 68 1.40 14.05 0.76
C ALA A 68 1.78 14.68 2.11
N ASP A 69 2.70 15.65 2.13
CA ASP A 69 3.12 16.37 3.34
C ASP A 69 2.00 17.21 3.93
N GLU A 70 1.26 17.94 3.09
CA GLU A 70 0.08 18.72 3.51
C GLU A 70 -1.03 17.86 4.10
N ASN A 71 -1.03 16.56 3.82
CA ASN A 71 -2.07 15.61 4.22
C ASN A 71 -1.52 14.49 5.12
N ALA A 72 -0.41 14.74 5.82
CA ALA A 72 0.19 13.78 6.73
C ALA A 72 -0.73 13.50 7.96
N PRO A 73 -0.79 12.25 8.47
CA PRO A 73 -0.16 11.04 7.93
C PRO A 73 -0.96 10.47 6.74
N ILE A 74 -0.39 10.55 5.54
CA ILE A 74 -1.08 10.23 4.29
C ILE A 74 -1.48 8.75 4.16
N GLU A 75 -0.65 7.84 4.68
CA GLU A 75 -0.90 6.40 4.65
C GLU A 75 -2.14 5.99 5.45
N CYS A 76 -2.58 6.86 6.36
CA CYS A 76 -3.75 6.69 7.21
C CYS A 76 -4.99 7.47 6.78
N ARG A 77 -4.87 8.28 5.73
CA ARG A 77 -5.99 9.08 5.26
C ARG A 77 -7.08 8.16 4.71
N CYS A 78 -8.33 8.44 5.05
CA CYS A 78 -9.47 7.81 4.38
C CYS A 78 -9.52 8.28 2.92
N ASP A 79 -9.53 7.34 1.98
CA ASP A 79 -9.58 7.59 0.54
C ASP A 79 -8.47 8.56 0.02
N PRO A 80 -7.18 8.19 0.13
CA PRO A 80 -6.09 9.00 -0.39
C PRO A 80 -6.14 9.10 -1.92
N GLY A 81 -6.81 8.16 -2.60
CA GLY A 81 -7.09 8.20 -4.03
C GLY A 81 -7.89 9.44 -4.46
N ALA A 82 -8.70 10.03 -3.56
CA ALA A 82 -9.41 11.27 -3.84
C ALA A 82 -8.45 12.43 -4.16
N LEU A 83 -7.24 12.44 -3.57
CA LEU A 83 -6.22 13.45 -3.83
C LEU A 83 -5.55 13.27 -5.20
N LEU A 84 -5.66 12.09 -5.81
CA LEU A 84 -5.16 11.79 -7.16
C LEU A 84 -6.18 12.11 -8.27
N VAL A 85 -7.43 12.46 -7.92
CA VAL A 85 -8.51 12.69 -8.89
C VAL A 85 -8.14 13.82 -9.84
N GLN A 86 -7.97 13.48 -11.12
CA GLN A 86 -7.59 14.38 -12.21
C GLN A 86 -6.35 15.24 -11.92
N ARG A 87 -5.51 14.84 -10.95
CA ARG A 87 -4.33 15.61 -10.58
C ARG A 87 -3.29 15.58 -11.71
N PRO A 88 -2.90 16.74 -12.28
CA PRO A 88 -1.87 16.79 -13.30
C PRO A 88 -0.50 16.43 -12.70
N PRO A 89 0.44 15.91 -13.51
CA PRO A 89 0.30 15.66 -14.95
C PRO A 89 -0.35 14.30 -15.28
N TYR A 90 -0.45 13.38 -14.31
CA TYR A 90 -0.72 11.97 -14.59
C TYR A 90 -2.21 11.61 -14.65
N ARG A 91 -3.05 12.32 -13.88
CA ARG A 91 -4.52 12.16 -13.84
C ARG A 91 -4.94 10.69 -13.70
N LEU A 92 -4.35 10.02 -12.71
CA LEU A 92 -4.41 8.57 -12.51
C LEU A 92 -5.78 8.08 -12.03
N VAL A 93 -6.52 8.92 -11.31
CA VAL A 93 -7.84 8.60 -10.79
C VAL A 93 -8.86 9.57 -11.37
N ARG A 94 -10.09 9.12 -11.60
CA ARG A 94 -11.23 9.98 -11.93
C ARG A 94 -12.45 9.62 -11.08
N ARG A 95 -13.40 10.55 -10.99
CA ARG A 95 -14.76 10.26 -10.48
C ARG A 95 -15.64 9.81 -11.64
N LYS A 96 -16.38 8.71 -11.46
CA LYS A 96 -17.43 8.24 -12.38
C LYS A 96 -18.59 7.70 -11.56
N GLY A 97 -19.76 8.34 -11.65
CA GLY A 97 -20.96 7.95 -10.89
C GLY A 97 -20.76 8.03 -9.38
N GLY A 98 -20.14 9.11 -8.89
CA GLY A 98 -19.87 9.31 -7.45
C GLY A 98 -18.70 8.50 -6.88
N ARG A 99 -18.24 7.46 -7.58
CA ARG A 99 -17.15 6.57 -7.14
C ARG A 99 -15.82 6.94 -7.78
N LEU A 100 -14.73 6.66 -7.06
CA LEU A 100 -13.39 6.71 -7.64
C LEU A 100 -13.16 5.56 -8.61
N ARG A 101 -12.51 5.85 -9.72
CA ARG A 101 -12.08 4.88 -10.73
C ARG A 101 -10.62 5.10 -11.06
N LYS A 102 -9.81 4.08 -10.79
CA LYS A 102 -8.39 4.00 -11.16
C LYS A 102 -8.28 3.84 -12.69
N GLU A 103 -7.44 4.62 -13.34
CA GLU A 103 -7.18 4.55 -14.78
C GLU A 103 -6.00 3.64 -15.05
N THR A 104 -6.21 2.31 -15.09
CA THR A 104 -5.15 1.29 -15.17
C THR A 104 -4.09 1.57 -16.24
N ALA A 105 -4.50 1.95 -17.45
CA ALA A 105 -3.57 2.25 -18.53
C ALA A 105 -2.65 3.46 -18.22
N LYS A 106 -3.11 4.42 -17.42
CA LYS A 106 -2.29 5.55 -16.98
C LYS A 106 -1.33 5.15 -15.87
N TYR A 107 -1.75 4.29 -14.93
CA TYR A 107 -0.83 3.72 -13.93
C TYR A 107 0.32 2.97 -14.59
N GLN A 108 0.01 2.12 -15.57
CA GLN A 108 1.02 1.37 -16.33
C GLN A 108 2.01 2.31 -17.04
N ARG A 109 1.52 3.35 -17.72
CA ARG A 109 2.39 4.36 -18.36
C ARG A 109 3.22 5.18 -17.38
N SER A 110 2.69 5.44 -16.18
CA SER A 110 3.38 6.18 -15.13
C SER A 110 4.28 5.32 -14.25
N LEU A 111 4.35 4.00 -14.46
CA LEU A 111 5.06 3.07 -13.58
C LEU A 111 6.52 3.47 -13.37
N SER A 112 7.24 3.83 -14.44
CA SER A 112 8.64 4.27 -14.35
C SER A 112 8.81 5.52 -13.49
N LYS A 113 7.82 6.42 -13.48
CA LYS A 113 7.81 7.63 -12.66
C LYS A 113 7.49 7.31 -11.20
N ILE A 114 6.52 6.42 -10.96
CA ILE A 114 6.18 5.93 -9.62
C ILE A 114 7.40 5.26 -8.99
N VAL A 115 8.07 4.37 -9.73
CA VAL A 115 9.29 3.69 -9.27
C VAL A 115 10.41 4.70 -9.00
N LYS A 116 10.64 5.66 -9.90
CA LYS A 116 11.64 6.72 -9.69
C LYS A 116 11.33 7.58 -8.45
N GLY A 117 10.05 7.83 -8.17
CA GLY A 117 9.58 8.60 -7.03
C GLY A 117 9.47 7.81 -5.73
N TRP A 118 9.69 6.49 -5.75
CA TRP A 118 9.56 5.62 -4.58
C TRP A 118 10.33 6.10 -3.34
N PRO A 119 11.56 6.68 -3.44
CA PRO A 119 12.26 7.24 -2.28
C PRO A 119 11.45 8.28 -1.50
N ASN A 120 10.53 9.01 -2.14
CA ASN A 120 9.65 9.96 -1.45
C ASN A 120 8.71 9.29 -0.44
N CYS A 121 8.44 7.99 -0.59
CA CYS A 121 7.60 7.20 0.29
C CYS A 121 8.38 6.62 1.47
N ALA A 122 9.57 6.10 1.18
CA ALA A 122 10.25 5.11 2.02
C ALA A 122 11.66 5.52 2.50
N ALA A 123 12.23 6.61 1.99
CA ALA A 123 13.56 7.05 2.41
C ALA A 123 13.51 7.97 3.65
N GLY A 124 14.66 8.09 4.32
CA GLY A 124 14.87 8.97 5.48
C GLY A 124 14.48 8.34 6.82
N ASP A 125 14.76 9.07 7.91
CA ASP A 125 14.53 8.62 9.29
C ASP A 125 13.05 8.69 9.70
N ALA A 126 12.27 9.54 9.01
CA ALA A 126 10.83 9.71 9.20
C ALA A 126 10.10 9.52 7.84
N PRO A 127 9.97 8.29 7.35
CA PRO A 127 9.37 8.01 6.04
C PRO A 127 7.87 8.38 6.04
N ARG A 128 7.38 8.95 4.93
CA ARG A 128 5.96 9.31 4.75
C ARG A 128 5.03 8.09 4.84
N CYS A 129 5.52 6.94 4.39
CA CYS A 129 4.76 5.68 4.32
C CYS A 129 5.52 4.54 5.03
N PRO A 130 5.38 4.39 6.35
CA PRO A 130 6.02 3.31 7.09
C PRO A 130 5.69 1.88 6.60
N ARG A 131 4.49 1.62 6.04
CA ARG A 131 4.19 0.29 5.47
C ARG A 131 4.89 0.07 4.13
N ALA A 132 5.10 1.11 3.35
CA ALA A 132 5.92 1.04 2.13
C ALA A 132 7.37 0.63 2.45
N VAL A 133 7.97 1.18 3.53
CA VAL A 133 9.31 0.80 3.99
C VAL A 133 9.40 -0.68 4.34
N ARG A 134 8.40 -1.19 5.07
CA ARG A 134 8.35 -2.61 5.42
C ARG A 134 8.28 -3.47 4.16
N PHE A 135 7.38 -3.14 3.24
CA PHE A 135 7.22 -3.87 1.98
C PHE A 135 8.54 -3.89 1.18
N GLU A 136 9.20 -2.74 1.03
CA GLU A 136 10.47 -2.64 0.31
C GLU A 136 11.56 -3.50 0.96
N ARG A 137 11.68 -3.47 2.29
CA ARG A 137 12.67 -4.27 3.02
C ARG A 137 12.45 -5.77 2.81
N GLU A 138 11.21 -6.23 2.96
CA GLU A 138 10.85 -7.64 2.77
C GLU A 138 11.06 -8.08 1.31
N ALA A 139 10.69 -7.25 0.34
CA ALA A 139 10.93 -7.49 -1.07
C ALA A 139 12.42 -7.60 -1.39
N LYS A 140 13.25 -6.70 -0.83
CA LYS A 140 14.71 -6.78 -0.97
C LYS A 140 15.25 -8.07 -0.35
N GLN A 141 14.84 -8.43 0.86
CA GLN A 141 15.27 -9.67 1.52
C GLN A 141 14.95 -10.90 0.68
N VAL A 142 13.74 -10.98 0.13
CA VAL A 142 13.36 -12.05 -0.80
C VAL A 142 14.25 -12.01 -2.04
N LEU A 143 14.40 -10.86 -2.71
CA LEU A 143 15.19 -10.79 -3.94
C LEU A 143 16.68 -11.09 -3.75
N THR A 144 17.27 -10.69 -2.61
CA THR A 144 18.68 -10.94 -2.29
C THR A 144 18.92 -12.34 -1.74
N GLY A 145 17.96 -12.89 -0.98
CA GLY A 145 18.01 -14.27 -0.49
C GLY A 145 17.67 -15.30 -1.57
N THR A 146 16.95 -14.89 -2.61
CA THR A 146 16.42 -15.73 -3.68
C THR A 146 17.13 -15.49 -5.01
N GLN A 147 18.47 -15.44 -5.01
CA GLN A 147 19.26 -15.75 -6.23
C GLN A 147 19.01 -17.18 -6.78
N LYS A 148 18.03 -17.91 -6.23
CA LYS A 148 17.38 -19.08 -6.85
C LYS A 148 15.85 -18.92 -6.80
N THR A 149 15.24 -18.26 -7.80
CA THR A 149 13.79 -18.27 -8.16
C THR A 149 12.77 -17.58 -7.22
N ALA A 150 12.51 -16.27 -7.42
CA ALA A 150 11.37 -15.57 -6.80
C ALA A 150 10.25 -15.28 -7.82
N PHE A 151 8.99 -15.56 -7.44
CA PHE A 151 7.77 -15.18 -8.15
C PHE A 151 6.96 -14.22 -7.28
N ILE A 152 6.77 -12.98 -7.74
CA ILE A 152 5.88 -12.02 -7.08
C ILE A 152 4.46 -12.27 -7.61
N ARG A 153 3.53 -12.76 -6.77
CA ARG A 153 2.11 -12.84 -7.10
C ARG A 153 1.34 -11.66 -6.49
N TYR A 154 0.60 -10.95 -7.33
CA TYR A 154 -0.46 -10.04 -6.90
C TYR A 154 -1.75 -10.84 -6.72
N ILE A 155 -2.40 -10.73 -5.56
CA ILE A 155 -3.78 -11.19 -5.36
C ILE A 155 -4.66 -9.95 -5.51
N ASN A 156 -5.45 -9.91 -6.58
CA ASN A 156 -6.51 -8.92 -6.81
C ASN A 156 -7.80 -9.35 -6.11
#